data_AF-A0A0F9MEE0-F1
#
_entry.id   AF-A0A0F9MEE0-F1
#
_cell.length_a   1.000
_cell.length_b   1.000
_cell.length_c   1.000
_cell.angle_alpha   90.00
_cell.angle_beta   90.00
_cell.angle_gamma   90.00
#
_symmetry.space_group_name_H-M   'P 1'
#
loop_
_entity.id
_entity.type
_entity.pdbx_description
1 polymer ?
#
loop_
_entity_poly.entity_id
_entity_poly.type
_entity_poly.pdbx_seq_one_letter_code
_entity_poly.pdbx_strand_id
1 'polypeptide(L)' 'MDLVIERQQKSQRPKSTKKPDKRPARARYWSERHLEKHKVRNLIRCNGMTRTQALVFWREVRIRRMKKLF' A
#
# COMPACT_ATOMS: atom_id res chain seq x y z
N MET A 1 -25.34 -14.36 47.19
CA MET A 1 -24.14 -13.67 46.67
C MET A 1 -23.81 -14.35 45.34
N ASP A 2 -24.61 -14.07 44.32
CA ASP A 2 -24.47 -14.71 43.01
C ASP A 2 -23.47 -13.96 42.15
N LEU A 3 -22.41 -14.66 41.78
CA LEU A 3 -21.32 -14.18 40.94
C LEU A 3 -21.82 -13.97 39.51
N VAL A 4 -22.03 -12.70 39.15
CA VAL A 4 -22.25 -12.26 37.77
C VAL A 4 -20.96 -12.46 36.98
N ILE A 5 -20.89 -13.52 36.18
CA ILE A 5 -19.80 -13.74 35.22
C ILE A 5 -20.13 -12.97 33.94
N GLU A 6 -19.61 -11.75 33.86
CA GLU A 6 -19.70 -10.89 32.68
C GLU A 6 -18.76 -11.40 31.58
N ARG A 7 -19.32 -12.16 30.64
CA ARG A 7 -18.59 -12.80 29.54
C ARG A 7 -18.24 -11.75 28.47
N GLN A 8 -17.03 -11.21 28.52
CA GLN A 8 -16.52 -10.29 27.49
C GLN A 8 -16.58 -10.94 26.09
N GLN A 9 -17.45 -10.42 25.23
CA GLN A 9 -17.52 -10.80 23.82
C GLN A 9 -16.31 -10.24 23.07
N LYS A 10 -15.37 -11.11 22.72
CA LYS A 10 -14.29 -10.79 21.76
C LYS A 10 -14.91 -10.49 20.40
N SER A 11 -14.93 -9.22 20.03
CA SER A 11 -15.36 -8.70 18.74
C SER A 11 -14.50 -9.28 17.61
N GLN A 12 -15.05 -10.23 16.85
CA GLN A 12 -14.40 -10.78 15.66
C GLN A 12 -14.30 -9.68 14.59
N ARG A 13 -13.08 -9.28 14.23
CA ARG A 13 -12.84 -8.40 13.09
C ARG A 13 -13.29 -9.10 11.80
N PRO A 14 -14.06 -8.45 10.91
CA PRO A 14 -14.49 -9.06 9.66
C PRO A 14 -13.27 -9.40 8.78
N LYS A 15 -13.16 -10.68 8.39
CA LYS A 15 -12.16 -11.15 7.43
C LYS A 15 -12.37 -10.41 6.11
N SER A 16 -11.38 -9.64 5.67
CA SER A 16 -11.49 -8.86 4.44
C SER A 16 -11.73 -9.77 3.23
N THR A 17 -12.83 -9.56 2.51
CA THR A 17 -13.24 -10.30 1.29
C THR A 17 -12.41 -9.94 0.04
N LYS A 18 -11.23 -9.33 0.21
CA LYS A 18 -10.39 -8.92 -0.93
C LYS A 18 -9.80 -10.18 -1.57
N LYS A 19 -10.22 -10.45 -2.81
CA LYS A 19 -9.62 -11.48 -3.66
C LYS A 19 -8.09 -11.28 -3.66
N PRO A 20 -7.30 -12.34 -3.41
CA PRO A 20 -5.86 -12.22 -3.43
C PRO A 20 -5.39 -11.75 -4.82
N ASP A 21 -4.55 -10.72 -4.85
CA ASP A 21 -3.97 -10.22 -6.08
C ASP A 21 -3.09 -11.31 -6.71
N LYS A 22 -3.46 -11.77 -7.92
CA LYS A 22 -2.80 -12.86 -8.66
C LYS A 22 -1.48 -12.42 -9.31
N ARG A 23 -1.14 -11.13 -9.26
CA ARG A 23 0.10 -10.62 -9.85
C ARG A 23 1.34 -11.21 -9.15
N PRO A 24 2.45 -11.41 -9.88
CA PRO A 24 3.70 -11.86 -9.27
C PRO A 24 4.13 -10.90 -8.16
N ALA A 25 4.75 -11.42 -7.10
CA ALA A 25 5.08 -10.68 -5.87
C ALA A 25 5.83 -9.37 -6.15
N ARG A 26 6.73 -9.38 -7.15
CA ARG A 26 7.48 -8.20 -7.56
C ARG A 26 6.60 -7.11 -8.16
N ALA A 27 5.59 -7.46 -8.96
CA ALA A 27 4.63 -6.49 -9.50
C ALA A 27 3.73 -5.90 -8.40
N ARG A 28 3.34 -6.71 -7.41
CA ARG A 28 2.58 -6.25 -6.24
C ARG A 28 3.34 -5.17 -5.47
N TYR A 29 4.60 -5.42 -5.17
CA TYR A 29 5.49 -4.46 -4.50
C TYR A 29 5.50 -3.09 -5.18
N TRP A 30 5.69 -3.04 -6.51
CA TRP A 30 5.71 -1.78 -7.26
C TRP A 30 4.36 -1.04 -7.31
N SER A 31 3.26 -1.72 -6.97
CA SER A 31 1.90 -1.16 -6.93
C SER A 31 1.43 -0.78 -5.51
N GLU A 32 2.27 -0.99 -4.49
CA GLU A 32 1.91 -0.66 -3.12
C GLU A 32 1.76 0.85 -2.92
N ARG A 33 0.61 1.25 -2.37
CA ARG A 33 0.31 2.66 -2.07
C ARG A 33 1.31 3.27 -1.09
N HIS A 34 1.85 2.47 -0.17
CA HIS A 34 2.88 2.92 0.78
C HIS A 34 4.18 3.28 0.05
N LEU A 35 4.61 2.44 -0.89
CA LEU A 35 5.80 2.67 -1.70
C LEU A 35 5.67 3.95 -2.52
N GLU A 36 4.52 4.14 -3.19
CA GLU A 36 4.23 5.37 -3.94
C GLU A 36 4.31 6.61 -3.05
N LYS A 37 3.67 6.59 -1.88
CA LYS A 37 3.69 7.71 -0.93
C LYS A 37 5.12 8.03 -0.47
N HIS A 38 5.92 7.00 -0.19
CA HIS A 38 7.31 7.17 0.24
C HIS A 38 8.18 7.76 -0.89
N LYS A 39 8.02 7.27 -2.12
CA LYS A 39 8.82 7.71 -3.27
C LYS A 39 8.48 9.13 -3.71
N VAL A 40 7.19 9.45 -3.78
CA VAL A 40 6.72 10.83 -4.04
C VAL A 40 7.25 11.80 -2.99
N ARG A 41 7.20 11.43 -1.69
CA ARG A 41 7.74 12.28 -0.62
C ARG A 41 9.25 12.52 -0.77
N ASN A 42 10.02 11.49 -1.12
CA ASN A 42 11.45 11.65 -1.35
C ASN A 42 11.76 12.52 -2.57
N LEU A 43 11.00 12.39 -3.67
CA LEU A 43 11.17 13.24 -4.86
C LEU A 43 10.92 14.73 -4.53
N ILE A 44 9.90 15.01 -3.72
CA ILE A 44 9.64 16.37 -3.25
C ILE A 44 10.80 16.88 -2.38
N ARG A 45 11.24 16.07 -1.41
CA ARG A 45 12.27 16.48 -0.43
C ARG A 45 13.67 16.60 -1.02
N CYS A 46 14.08 15.66 -1.86
CA CYS A 46 15.47 15.53 -2.33
C CYS A 46 15.69 16.18 -3.70
N ASN A 47 14.66 16.21 -4.56
CA ASN A 47 14.77 16.76 -5.91
C ASN A 47 14.01 18.09 -6.07
N GLY A 48 13.38 18.60 -5.00
CA GLY A 48 12.63 19.86 -5.04
C GLY A 48 11.41 19.83 -5.95
N MET A 49 10.94 18.64 -6.33
CA MET A 49 9.81 18.51 -7.26
C MET A 49 8.50 18.94 -6.60
N THR A 50 7.61 19.53 -7.39
CA THR A 50 6.21 19.70 -6.96
C THR A 50 5.53 18.35 -6.82
N ARG A 51 4.47 18.27 -6.01
CA ARG A 51 3.72 17.02 -5.80
C ARG A 51 3.23 16.40 -7.11
N THR A 52 2.75 17.22 -8.05
CA THR A 52 2.27 16.79 -9.35
C THR A 52 3.39 16.20 -10.20
N GLN A 53 4.53 16.90 -10.30
CA GLN A 53 5.71 16.40 -11.01
C GLN A 53 6.22 15.08 -10.41
N ALA A 54 6.32 14.99 -9.08
CA ALA A 54 6.75 13.77 -8.39
C ALA A 54 5.82 12.57 -8.65
N LEU A 55 4.51 12.80 -8.72
CA LEU A 55 3.53 11.76 -9.06
C LEU A 55 3.68 11.27 -10.50
N VAL A 56 3.80 12.19 -11.47
CA VAL A 56 4.00 11.85 -12.88
C VAL A 56 5.31 11.08 -13.06
N PHE A 57 6.41 11.60 -12.51
CA PHE A 57 7.72 10.96 -12.56
C PHE A 57 7.69 9.55 -11.94
N TRP A 58 7.09 9.40 -10.76
CA TRP A 58 6.96 8.08 -10.14
C TRP A 58 6.13 7.11 -11.00
N ARG A 59 5.06 7.59 -11.64
CA ARG A 59 4.22 6.76 -12.52
C ARG A 59 4.99 6.26 -13.74
N GLU A 60 5.81 7.11 -14.36
CA GLU A 60 6.70 6.72 -15.47
C GLU A 60 7.74 5.69 -15.04
N VAL A 61 8.42 5.93 -13.91
CA VAL A 61 9.37 4.97 -13.32
C VAL A 61 8.70 3.63 -13.06
N ARG A 62 7.48 3.63 -12.50
CA ARG A 62 6.70 2.42 -12.23
C ARG A 62 6.40 1.67 -13.52
N ILE A 63 5.92 2.34 -14.56
CA ILE A 63 5.63 1.71 -15.86
C ILE A 63 6.90 1.10 -16.44
N ARG A 64 8.01 1.84 -16.46
CA ARG A 64 9.31 1.36 -17.00
C ARG A 64 9.84 0.17 -16.22
N ARG A 65 9.73 0.17 -14.89
CA ARG A 65 10.13 -0.95 -14.03
C ARG A 65 9.24 -2.17 -14.25
N MET A 66 7.92 -1.99 -14.36
CA MET A 66 7.00 -3.11 -14.63
C MET A 66 7.20 -3.70 -16.03
N LYS A 67 7.47 -2.88 -17.06
CA LYS A 67 7.82 -3.36 -18.41
C LYS A 67 9.13 -4.16 -18.47
N LYS A 68 10.04 -4.01 -17.49
CA LYS A 68 11.26 -4.83 -17.39
C LYS A 68 11.01 -6.17 -16.70
N LEU A 69 9.86 -6.34 -16.05
CA LEU A 69 9.52 -7.52 -15.26
C LEU A 69 8.71 -8.58 -16.02
N PHE A 70 8.20 -8.21 -17.19
CA PHE A 70 7.40 -9.01 -18.10
C PHE A 70 7.98 -8.84 -19.50
#